data_AF-A0A829LZM0-F1
#
_entry.id   AF-A0A829LZM0-F1
#
_cell.length_a   1.000
_cell.length_b   1.000
_cell.length_c   1.000
_cell.angle_alpha   90.00
_cell.angle_beta   90.00
_cell.angle_gamma   90.00
#
_symmetry.space_group_name_H-M   'P 1'
#
loop_
_entity.id
_entity.type
_entity.pdbx_description
1 polymer ?
#
loop_
_entity_poly.entity_id
_entity_poly.type
_entity_poly.pdbx_seq_one_letter_code
_entity_poly.pdbx_strand_id
1 'polypeptide(L)'
;MATNLLQLIDALSAQEGAQGHEALRGCTWLPFFHDMGLITVMVPSMLGKHMTVMSPAAFIRRPLRWLREMAVKGEDRGGSFSALPNFAFEHCALRGVPKEGEPPLDLSNIHSIINGSEPVSTASLKKFCDAFEPYGFDPKAIHPSYGMAEATLFVSSTIWNTEPARVLHVDRTELNAGRIVQVAPGTENSLTQVSSGRMARDEWAVIVDGESASEVPDGQIGQIWLHGNNIGSGYWGRPEETREAFQNTLKSRIPASHAEGAPDDANWLNTGDLGVWVDGELYITGRVKDLIIVDGRNHYPQDIEYTAQEANKALRPGYIAAFSVPANQLPQVVFDNPHAGLKYDPEDSSEQLVIIGERSVGGHKSDNQAVGDDVRAAVAVRHGVTVRDVLLVPAGSIARTSSGKIARSAARTSYLDGSLRGGYQQTAFPDDRQ
;
A
#
# COMPACT_ATOMS: atom_id res chain seq x y z
N MET A 1 3.94 22.07 -0.16
CA MET A 1 4.89 21.66 -1.24
C MET A 1 6.36 21.88 -0.88
N ALA A 2 6.88 23.12 -0.77
CA ALA A 2 8.31 23.35 -0.51
C ALA A 2 8.82 22.65 0.77
N THR A 3 8.06 22.77 1.88
CA THR A 3 8.35 22.05 3.14
C THR A 3 8.48 20.55 2.92
N ASN A 4 7.52 19.95 2.19
CA ASN A 4 7.51 18.50 1.96
C ASN A 4 8.66 17.99 1.09
N LEU A 5 9.11 18.79 0.13
CA LEU A 5 10.31 18.47 -0.64
C LEU A 5 11.58 18.50 0.23
N LEU A 6 11.70 19.49 1.13
CA LEU A 6 12.82 19.56 2.07
C LEU A 6 12.79 18.42 3.08
N GLN A 7 11.60 18.08 3.61
CA GLN A 7 11.37 16.92 4.47
C GLN A 7 11.85 15.62 3.81
N LEU A 8 11.49 15.41 2.53
CA LEU A 8 11.89 14.23 1.77
C LEU A 8 13.40 14.20 1.51
N ILE A 9 14.01 15.34 1.17
CA ILE A 9 15.45 15.47 0.93
C ILE A 9 16.24 15.19 2.23
N ASP A 10 15.77 15.70 3.36
CA ASP A 10 16.38 15.50 4.68
C ASP A 10 16.28 14.04 5.12
N ALA A 11 15.09 13.44 5.06
CA ALA A 11 14.86 12.08 5.53
C ALA A 11 15.66 11.01 4.76
N LEU A 12 15.91 11.25 3.47
CA LEU A 12 16.70 10.36 2.63
C LEU A 12 18.20 10.70 2.66
N SER A 13 18.66 11.65 3.48
CA SER A 13 20.05 12.15 3.42
C SER A 13 20.50 12.50 2.00
N ALA A 14 19.58 12.97 1.15
CA ALA A 14 19.86 13.20 -0.26
C ALA A 14 20.92 14.31 -0.48
N GLN A 15 21.17 15.12 0.56
CA GLN A 15 22.26 16.10 0.61
C GLN A 15 23.61 15.50 1.01
N GLU A 16 23.66 14.38 1.74
CA GLU A 16 24.92 13.73 2.14
C GLU A 16 25.58 13.05 0.95
N GLY A 17 24.79 12.58 -0.02
CA GLY A 17 25.27 12.27 -1.37
C GLY A 17 25.97 13.46 -2.05
N ALA A 18 25.75 14.70 -1.60
CA ALA A 18 26.39 15.93 -2.08
C ALA A 18 27.55 16.44 -1.19
N GLN A 19 27.80 15.85 0.00
CA GLN A 19 28.88 16.27 0.90
C GLN A 19 30.23 15.56 0.66
N GLY A 20 30.29 14.66 -0.33
CA GLY A 20 31.54 14.04 -0.79
C GLY A 20 31.50 13.42 -2.19
N HIS A 21 30.30 13.34 -2.79
CA HIS A 21 30.06 12.81 -4.13
C HIS A 21 29.17 13.78 -4.91
N GLU A 22 29.05 13.58 -6.22
CA GLU A 22 28.18 14.40 -7.06
C GLU A 22 26.71 14.23 -6.63
N ALA A 23 25.93 15.32 -6.67
CA ALA A 23 24.50 15.29 -6.31
C ALA A 23 23.69 14.19 -7.04
N LEU A 24 22.59 13.74 -6.43
CA LEU A 24 21.77 12.63 -6.93
C LEU A 24 21.06 12.96 -8.23
N ARG A 25 21.21 12.11 -9.25
CA ARG A 25 20.31 12.10 -10.41
C ARG A 25 19.12 11.19 -10.13
N GLY A 26 18.01 11.41 -10.83
CA GLY A 26 16.83 10.55 -10.69
C GLY A 26 16.39 9.89 -11.99
N CYS A 27 15.63 8.81 -11.86
CA CYS A 27 14.82 8.28 -12.94
C CYS A 27 13.41 7.95 -12.43
N THR A 28 12.37 8.35 -13.17
CA THR A 28 10.99 8.00 -12.86
C THR A 28 10.20 7.58 -14.09
N TRP A 29 9.24 6.69 -13.87
CA TRP A 29 8.19 6.34 -14.83
C TRP A 29 6.80 6.57 -14.24
N LEU A 30 6.74 7.06 -13.00
CA LEU A 30 5.48 7.30 -12.31
C LEU A 30 4.72 8.44 -13.01
N PRO A 31 3.40 8.31 -13.15
CA PRO A 31 2.60 9.37 -13.75
C PRO A 31 2.59 10.64 -12.88
N PHE A 32 2.72 11.80 -13.50
CA PHE A 32 2.70 13.10 -12.79
C PHE A 32 1.32 13.51 -12.27
N PHE A 33 0.25 12.80 -12.64
CA PHE A 33 -1.06 12.98 -12.02
C PHE A 33 -1.19 12.23 -10.68
N HIS A 34 -0.16 11.46 -10.29
CA HIS A 34 -0.06 10.83 -8.98
C HIS A 34 0.92 11.62 -8.11
N ASP A 35 0.59 11.83 -6.84
CA ASP A 35 1.37 12.60 -5.85
C ASP A 35 2.87 12.19 -5.82
N MET A 36 3.14 10.89 -5.71
CA MET A 36 4.48 10.31 -5.70
C MET A 36 5.24 10.63 -6.99
N GLY A 37 4.59 10.59 -8.15
CA GLY A 37 5.23 10.95 -9.42
C GLY A 37 5.54 12.43 -9.51
N LEU A 38 4.61 13.29 -9.07
CA LEU A 38 4.75 14.74 -9.14
C LEU A 38 5.79 15.30 -8.17
N ILE A 39 5.84 14.84 -6.92
CA ILE A 39 6.75 15.41 -5.92
C ILE A 39 8.16 14.86 -6.11
N THR A 40 8.32 13.56 -6.36
CA THR A 40 9.65 12.94 -6.50
C THR A 40 10.43 13.43 -7.73
N VAL A 41 9.74 13.86 -8.80
CA VAL A 41 10.38 14.44 -10.00
C VAL A 41 11.20 15.70 -9.68
N MET A 42 10.85 16.41 -8.60
CA MET A 42 11.46 17.67 -8.21
C MET A 42 12.72 17.48 -7.35
N VAL A 43 12.92 16.30 -6.74
CA VAL A 43 14.02 16.06 -5.77
C VAL A 43 15.41 16.25 -6.39
N PRO A 44 15.81 15.55 -7.48
CA PRO A 44 17.11 15.79 -8.12
C PRO A 44 17.28 17.23 -8.59
N SER A 45 16.20 17.83 -9.11
CA SER A 45 16.21 19.20 -9.63
C SER A 45 16.54 20.22 -8.54
N MET A 46 16.03 20.02 -7.32
CA MET A 46 16.39 20.85 -6.15
C MET A 46 17.84 20.69 -5.71
N LEU A 47 18.47 19.55 -6.03
CA LEU A 47 19.87 19.26 -5.73
C LEU A 47 20.81 19.66 -6.88
N GLY A 48 20.30 20.38 -7.91
CA GLY A 48 21.09 20.82 -9.06
C GLY A 48 21.36 19.73 -10.10
N LYS A 49 20.58 18.64 -10.09
CA LYS A 49 20.72 17.50 -11.00
C LYS A 49 19.45 17.29 -11.81
N HIS A 50 19.48 16.31 -12.71
CA HIS A 50 18.37 16.04 -13.61
C HIS A 50 17.55 14.83 -13.15
N MET A 51 16.28 14.83 -13.55
CA MET A 51 15.39 13.69 -13.47
C MET A 51 15.14 13.16 -14.89
N THR A 52 15.50 11.91 -15.15
CA THR A 52 15.12 11.22 -16.39
C THR A 52 13.70 10.67 -16.26
N VAL A 53 12.89 10.85 -17.30
CA VAL A 53 11.47 10.45 -17.29
C VAL A 53 11.20 9.49 -18.45
N MET A 54 10.47 8.41 -18.19
CA MET A 54 9.87 7.54 -19.22
C MET A 54 8.38 7.34 -18.94
N SER A 55 7.61 6.88 -19.93
CA SER A 55 6.18 6.62 -19.71
C SER A 55 5.95 5.33 -18.90
N PRO A 56 4.85 5.23 -18.13
CA PRO A 56 4.48 3.98 -17.46
C PRO A 56 4.43 2.78 -18.41
N ALA A 57 3.86 2.96 -19.61
CA ALA A 57 3.80 1.92 -20.64
C ALA A 57 5.20 1.47 -21.10
N ALA A 58 6.17 2.38 -21.17
CA ALA A 58 7.55 2.05 -21.53
C ALA A 58 8.23 1.19 -20.47
N PHE A 59 7.98 1.47 -19.18
CA PHE A 59 8.44 0.68 -18.04
C PHE A 59 7.79 -0.71 -18.02
N ILE A 60 6.45 -0.78 -18.08
CA ILE A 60 5.71 -2.05 -18.08
C ILE A 60 6.18 -2.95 -19.21
N ARG A 61 6.38 -2.41 -20.42
CA ARG A 61 6.83 -3.19 -21.58
C ARG A 61 8.24 -3.75 -21.43
N ARG A 62 9.18 -3.02 -20.81
CA ARG A 62 10.58 -3.46 -20.64
C ARG A 62 11.21 -2.80 -19.41
N PRO A 63 11.04 -3.36 -18.20
CA PRO A 63 11.51 -2.73 -16.95
C PRO A 63 13.04 -2.60 -16.87
N LEU A 64 13.80 -3.41 -17.63
CA LEU A 64 15.24 -3.23 -17.79
C LEU A 64 15.64 -1.82 -18.24
N ARG A 65 14.76 -1.06 -18.94
CA ARG A 65 15.02 0.34 -19.29
C ARG A 65 15.25 1.21 -18.05
N TRP A 66 14.42 1.05 -17.03
CA TRP A 66 14.54 1.78 -15.77
C TRP A 66 15.79 1.34 -14.99
N LEU A 67 16.06 0.03 -14.91
CA LEU A 67 17.28 -0.48 -14.26
C LEU A 67 18.56 0.07 -14.91
N ARG A 68 18.60 0.18 -16.25
CA ARG A 68 19.73 0.77 -16.98
C ARG A 68 19.87 2.28 -16.73
N GLU A 69 18.74 2.97 -16.55
CA GLU A 69 18.77 4.37 -16.16
C GLU A 69 19.29 4.51 -14.72
N MET A 70 18.92 3.64 -13.80
CA MET A 70 19.36 3.69 -12.40
C MET A 70 20.83 3.30 -12.20
N ALA A 71 21.33 2.33 -12.96
CA ALA A 71 22.69 1.78 -12.90
C ALA A 71 23.81 2.83 -13.09
N VAL A 72 25.04 2.48 -12.70
CA VAL A 72 26.25 3.30 -12.91
C VAL A 72 26.38 3.73 -14.37
N LYS A 73 26.72 5.01 -14.61
CA LYS A 73 26.85 5.59 -15.96
C LYS A 73 28.17 6.35 -16.11
N GLY A 74 29.04 5.90 -17.03
CA GLY A 74 30.24 6.64 -17.40
C GLY A 74 31.13 6.96 -16.19
N GLU A 75 31.53 8.23 -16.06
CA GLU A 75 32.32 8.74 -14.92
C GLU A 75 31.45 9.28 -13.77
N ASP A 76 30.12 9.19 -13.87
CA ASP A 76 29.15 9.71 -12.89
C ASP A 76 29.37 8.99 -11.55
N ARG A 77 29.90 9.72 -10.56
CA ARG A 77 30.19 9.19 -9.21
C ARG A 77 29.04 9.43 -8.24
N GLY A 78 27.94 10.03 -8.71
CA GLY A 78 26.74 10.29 -7.91
C GLY A 78 25.82 9.07 -7.80
N GLY A 79 25.02 9.08 -6.73
CA GLY A 79 23.97 8.07 -6.53
C GLY A 79 22.73 8.30 -7.41
N SER A 80 21.92 7.24 -7.59
CA SER A 80 20.63 7.35 -8.28
C SER A 80 19.43 7.23 -7.34
N PHE A 81 18.39 8.01 -7.64
CA PHE A 81 17.15 8.11 -6.85
C PHE A 81 15.91 7.73 -7.67
N SER A 82 14.96 7.02 -7.04
CA SER A 82 13.65 6.72 -7.63
C SER A 82 12.57 6.49 -6.58
N ALA A 83 11.35 6.23 -7.04
CA ALA A 83 10.21 5.82 -6.21
C ALA A 83 9.37 4.76 -6.94
N LEU A 84 8.98 3.71 -6.24
CA LEU A 84 8.32 2.52 -6.80
C LEU A 84 7.18 2.06 -5.87
N PRO A 85 6.00 1.69 -6.40
CA PRO A 85 5.04 0.86 -5.67
C PRO A 85 5.48 -0.61 -5.65
N ASN A 86 4.87 -1.46 -4.81
CA ASN A 86 5.31 -2.86 -4.63
C ASN A 86 5.32 -3.65 -5.94
N PHE A 87 4.28 -3.49 -6.76
CA PHE A 87 4.15 -4.27 -8.00
C PHE A 87 5.38 -4.08 -8.92
N ALA A 88 6.00 -2.90 -8.88
CA ALA A 88 7.12 -2.57 -9.75
C ALA A 88 8.39 -3.35 -9.38
N PHE A 89 8.61 -3.62 -8.09
CA PHE A 89 9.68 -4.49 -7.62
C PHE A 89 9.53 -5.91 -8.18
N GLU A 90 8.33 -6.49 -8.06
CA GLU A 90 8.04 -7.82 -8.59
C GLU A 90 8.13 -7.86 -10.12
N HIS A 91 7.62 -6.84 -10.81
CA HIS A 91 7.72 -6.74 -12.28
C HIS A 91 9.17 -6.66 -12.75
N CYS A 92 10.01 -5.89 -12.06
CA CYS A 92 11.45 -5.86 -12.31
C CYS A 92 12.11 -7.22 -12.08
N ALA A 93 11.80 -7.92 -10.98
CA ALA A 93 12.35 -9.25 -10.72
C ALA A 93 11.98 -10.26 -11.82
N LEU A 94 10.73 -10.21 -12.32
CA LEU A 94 10.22 -11.14 -13.32
C LEU A 94 10.67 -10.83 -14.75
N ARG A 95 10.84 -9.55 -15.10
CA ARG A 95 11.00 -9.11 -16.51
C ARG A 95 12.19 -8.16 -16.74
N GLY A 96 12.90 -7.79 -15.68
CA GLY A 96 13.96 -6.78 -15.70
C GLY A 96 15.38 -7.34 -15.65
N VAL A 97 15.57 -8.64 -15.34
CA VAL A 97 16.90 -9.27 -15.32
C VAL A 97 17.50 -9.26 -16.74
N PRO A 98 18.76 -8.79 -16.92
CA PRO A 98 19.46 -8.85 -18.20
C PRO A 98 19.49 -10.27 -18.79
N LYS A 99 19.23 -10.38 -20.10
CA LYS A 99 19.40 -11.63 -20.84
C LYS A 99 20.88 -11.88 -21.14
N GLU A 100 21.22 -13.12 -21.47
CA GLU A 100 22.55 -13.47 -21.96
C GLU A 100 22.96 -12.59 -23.15
N GLY A 101 24.19 -12.07 -23.12
CA GLY A 101 24.72 -11.15 -24.14
C GLY A 101 24.33 -9.67 -23.98
N GLU A 102 23.46 -9.32 -23.02
CA GLU A 102 23.22 -7.92 -22.67
C GLU A 102 24.48 -7.28 -22.00
N PRO A 103 24.71 -5.97 -22.17
CA PRO A 103 25.84 -5.29 -21.53
C PRO A 103 25.86 -5.45 -20.00
N PRO A 104 27.03 -5.34 -19.33
CA PRO A 104 27.12 -5.40 -17.86
C PRO A 104 26.16 -4.42 -17.18
N LEU A 105 25.56 -4.84 -16.06
CA LEU A 105 24.67 -4.02 -15.23
C LEU A 105 25.30 -3.90 -13.84
N ASP A 106 25.45 -2.67 -13.35
CA ASP A 106 25.99 -2.36 -12.02
C ASP A 106 25.04 -1.40 -11.31
N LEU A 107 24.42 -1.88 -10.23
CA LEU A 107 23.42 -1.19 -9.43
C LEU A 107 23.97 -0.70 -8.07
N SER A 108 25.29 -0.78 -7.88
CA SER A 108 25.95 -0.38 -6.61
C SER A 108 25.85 1.11 -6.29
N ASN A 109 25.47 1.94 -7.25
CA ASN A 109 25.26 3.38 -7.06
C ASN A 109 23.81 3.75 -6.70
N ILE A 110 22.89 2.79 -6.61
CA ILE A 110 21.52 3.13 -6.22
C ILE A 110 21.53 3.63 -4.77
N HIS A 111 21.20 4.91 -4.61
CA HIS A 111 21.23 5.58 -3.32
C HIS A 111 19.95 5.36 -2.54
N SER A 112 18.80 5.57 -3.20
CA SER A 112 17.49 5.49 -2.58
C SER A 112 16.39 5.16 -3.58
N ILE A 113 15.53 4.22 -3.20
CA ILE A 113 14.27 3.90 -3.83
C ILE A 113 13.19 3.99 -2.76
N ILE A 114 12.32 4.99 -2.86
CA ILE A 114 11.13 5.06 -2.00
C ILE A 114 10.19 3.91 -2.39
N ASN A 115 9.78 3.10 -1.42
CA ASN A 115 8.67 2.18 -1.58
C ASN A 115 7.47 2.68 -0.77
N GLY A 116 6.35 2.93 -1.42
CA GLY A 116 5.18 3.45 -0.72
C GLY A 116 3.92 3.43 -1.57
N SER A 117 2.95 4.21 -1.13
CA SER A 117 1.59 4.30 -1.67
C SER A 117 0.67 3.12 -1.31
N GLU A 118 1.19 1.96 -0.91
CA GLU A 118 0.41 0.77 -0.52
C GLU A 118 1.16 -0.03 0.56
N PRO A 119 0.49 -0.93 1.31
CA PRO A 119 1.16 -1.74 2.33
C PRO A 119 2.35 -2.51 1.74
N VAL A 120 3.55 -2.32 2.30
CA VAL A 120 4.79 -2.87 1.73
C VAL A 120 4.82 -4.40 1.80
N SER A 121 5.13 -5.03 0.67
CA SER A 121 5.20 -6.49 0.53
C SER A 121 6.61 -7.00 0.71
N THR A 122 6.90 -7.70 1.81
CA THR A 122 8.22 -8.34 2.03
C THR A 122 8.53 -9.38 0.95
N ALA A 123 7.53 -10.06 0.41
CA ALA A 123 7.70 -11.02 -0.68
C ALA A 123 8.16 -10.34 -1.98
N SER A 124 7.58 -9.18 -2.32
CA SER A 124 7.94 -8.42 -3.51
C SER A 124 9.35 -7.83 -3.38
N LEU A 125 9.70 -7.31 -2.19
CA LEU A 125 11.05 -6.84 -1.90
C LEU A 125 12.07 -7.97 -1.99
N LYS A 126 11.80 -9.13 -1.37
CA LYS A 126 12.70 -10.28 -1.43
C LYS A 126 12.96 -10.73 -2.88
N LYS A 127 11.92 -10.88 -3.70
CA LYS A 127 12.06 -11.24 -5.12
C LYS A 127 12.96 -10.26 -5.87
N PHE A 128 12.84 -8.96 -5.59
CA PHE A 128 13.69 -7.94 -6.22
C PHE A 128 15.14 -8.04 -5.75
N CYS A 129 15.38 -8.12 -4.44
CA CYS A 129 16.73 -8.26 -3.89
C CYS A 129 17.41 -9.54 -4.42
N ASP A 130 16.75 -10.70 -4.36
CA ASP A 130 17.27 -11.96 -4.89
C ASP A 130 17.66 -11.84 -6.39
N ALA A 131 16.93 -11.05 -7.17
CA ALA A 131 17.18 -10.86 -8.60
C ALA A 131 18.30 -9.85 -8.90
N PHE A 132 18.53 -8.87 -8.03
CA PHE A 132 19.39 -7.71 -8.32
C PHE A 132 20.61 -7.52 -7.41
N GLU A 133 20.67 -8.17 -6.25
CA GLU A 133 21.90 -8.26 -5.43
C GLU A 133 23.10 -8.79 -6.24
N PRO A 134 22.97 -9.79 -7.14
CA PRO A 134 24.07 -10.23 -7.99
C PRO A 134 24.63 -9.15 -8.94
N TYR A 135 23.88 -8.05 -9.13
CA TYR A 135 24.28 -6.89 -9.94
C TYR A 135 24.71 -5.70 -9.07
N GLY A 136 25.00 -5.93 -7.78
CA GLY A 136 25.52 -4.91 -6.85
C GLY A 136 24.46 -4.09 -6.13
N PHE A 137 23.17 -4.42 -6.27
CA PHE A 137 22.10 -3.73 -5.55
C PHE A 137 22.21 -3.96 -4.03
N ASP A 138 22.16 -2.88 -3.24
CA ASP A 138 22.09 -2.95 -1.78
C ASP A 138 20.63 -2.83 -1.31
N PRO A 139 20.06 -3.84 -0.60
CA PRO A 139 18.72 -3.77 -0.02
C PRO A 139 18.47 -2.56 0.89
N LYS A 140 19.53 -1.97 1.48
CA LYS A 140 19.43 -0.76 2.32
C LYS A 140 18.97 0.48 1.53
N ALA A 141 19.08 0.45 0.20
CA ALA A 141 18.59 1.53 -0.65
C ALA A 141 17.05 1.55 -0.77
N ILE A 142 16.34 0.53 -0.30
CA ILE A 142 14.87 0.52 -0.33
C ILE A 142 14.34 1.18 0.94
N HIS A 143 13.52 2.22 0.76
CA HIS A 143 12.94 2.97 1.86
C HIS A 143 11.41 2.87 1.89
N PRO A 144 10.84 1.86 2.59
CA PRO A 144 9.44 1.86 2.97
C PRO A 144 9.03 3.19 3.61
N SER A 145 8.00 3.81 3.03
CA SER A 145 7.58 5.16 3.36
C SER A 145 6.07 5.28 3.36
N TYR A 146 5.54 6.05 4.30
CA TYR A 146 4.14 6.43 4.34
C TYR A 146 3.94 7.85 3.81
N GLY A 147 2.83 8.04 3.11
CA GLY A 147 2.55 9.28 2.43
C GLY A 147 1.17 9.34 1.79
N MET A 148 0.67 10.56 1.60
CA MET A 148 -0.64 10.84 1.00
C MET A 148 -0.71 12.25 0.41
N ALA A 149 -1.66 12.46 -0.50
CA ALA A 149 -1.87 13.74 -1.18
C ALA A 149 -2.20 14.88 -0.22
N GLU A 150 -2.98 14.61 0.83
CA GLU A 150 -3.35 15.58 1.87
C GLU A 150 -2.14 16.08 2.68
N ALA A 151 -1.06 15.31 2.73
CA ALA A 151 0.23 15.69 3.33
C ALA A 151 1.23 16.21 2.28
N THR A 152 0.74 16.66 1.12
CA THR A 152 1.51 16.86 -0.13
C THR A 152 2.05 15.55 -0.72
N LEU A 153 2.84 14.78 0.04
CA LEU A 153 3.26 13.42 -0.27
C LEU A 153 3.86 12.75 0.97
N PHE A 154 5.01 13.22 1.43
CA PHE A 154 5.88 12.49 2.34
C PHE A 154 5.47 12.69 3.79
N VAL A 155 5.46 11.62 4.60
CA VAL A 155 5.11 11.68 6.03
C VAL A 155 6.16 10.99 6.89
N SER A 156 6.52 9.75 6.53
CA SER A 156 7.55 8.99 7.25
C SER A 156 8.32 8.06 6.32
N SER A 157 9.54 7.71 6.72
CA SER A 157 10.38 6.73 6.02
C SER A 157 11.37 6.04 6.95
N THR A 158 11.83 4.87 6.53
CA THR A 158 13.01 4.22 7.12
C THR A 158 14.25 5.10 6.99
N ILE A 159 15.15 5.03 7.98
CA ILE A 159 16.33 5.88 8.05
C ILE A 159 17.35 5.47 6.96
N TRP A 160 17.84 6.45 6.22
CA TRP A 160 18.84 6.23 5.19
C TRP A 160 20.14 5.60 5.73
N ASN A 161 20.74 4.71 4.94
CA ASN A 161 22.02 4.04 5.23
C ASN A 161 22.08 3.33 6.60
N THR A 162 20.93 2.82 7.06
CA THR A 162 20.84 1.95 8.23
C THR A 162 20.50 0.52 7.81
N GLU A 163 20.02 -0.31 8.73
CA GLU A 163 19.56 -1.66 8.39
C GLU A 163 18.29 -1.61 7.51
N PRO A 164 18.01 -2.67 6.73
CA PRO A 164 16.76 -2.78 6.00
C PRO A 164 15.54 -2.57 6.91
N ALA A 165 14.41 -2.17 6.30
CA ALA A 165 13.18 -1.87 7.01
C ALA A 165 12.83 -2.94 8.04
N ARG A 166 12.51 -2.50 9.26
CA ARG A 166 12.11 -3.40 10.33
C ARG A 166 10.81 -4.11 9.95
N VAL A 167 10.81 -5.43 10.17
CA VAL A 167 9.67 -6.30 9.92
C VAL A 167 9.22 -6.92 11.24
N LEU A 168 7.96 -6.68 11.60
CA LEU A 168 7.33 -7.33 12.73
C LEU A 168 6.51 -8.53 12.25
N HIS A 169 6.55 -9.59 13.05
CA HIS A 169 5.57 -10.66 12.97
C HIS A 169 4.63 -10.50 14.15
N VAL A 170 3.34 -10.37 13.88
CA VAL A 170 2.32 -10.08 14.91
C VAL A 170 1.22 -11.13 14.89
N ASP A 171 0.59 -11.36 16.04
CA ASP A 171 -0.59 -12.24 16.11
C ASP A 171 -1.79 -11.58 15.42
N ARG A 172 -2.41 -12.27 14.47
CA ARG A 172 -3.58 -11.78 13.73
C ARG A 172 -4.79 -11.51 14.62
N THR A 173 -5.04 -12.34 15.63
CA THR A 173 -6.20 -12.19 16.51
C THR A 173 -6.08 -10.92 17.34
N GLU A 174 -4.88 -10.66 17.88
CA GLU A 174 -4.60 -9.44 18.63
C GLU A 174 -4.63 -8.20 17.72
N LEU A 175 -4.07 -8.30 16.49
CA LEU A 175 -4.14 -7.22 15.49
C LEU A 175 -5.59 -6.85 15.18
N ASN A 176 -6.45 -7.85 14.92
CA ASN A 176 -7.87 -7.65 14.67
C ASN A 176 -8.60 -7.05 15.90
N ALA A 177 -8.10 -7.31 17.11
CA ALA A 177 -8.59 -6.72 18.36
C ALA A 177 -7.99 -5.34 18.68
N GLY A 178 -7.25 -4.72 17.75
CA GLY A 178 -6.69 -3.37 17.89
C GLY A 178 -5.37 -3.29 18.67
N ARG A 179 -4.64 -4.40 18.81
CA ARG A 179 -3.38 -4.45 19.56
C ARG A 179 -2.24 -5.05 18.74
N ILE A 180 -1.03 -4.56 18.94
CA ILE A 180 0.18 -5.20 18.40
C ILE A 180 0.78 -6.13 19.45
N VAL A 181 0.76 -7.43 19.16
CA VAL A 181 1.47 -8.46 19.94
C VAL A 181 2.44 -9.18 19.01
N GLN A 182 3.74 -9.01 19.27
CA GLN A 182 4.79 -9.65 18.48
C GLN A 182 4.86 -11.15 18.75
N VAL A 183 5.03 -11.94 17.70
CA VAL A 183 5.21 -13.40 17.73
C VAL A 183 6.44 -13.78 16.91
N ALA A 184 6.95 -15.01 17.08
CA ALA A 184 8.07 -15.47 16.27
C ALA A 184 7.68 -15.61 14.78
N PRO A 185 8.61 -15.34 13.84
CA PRO A 185 8.37 -15.62 12.42
C PRO A 185 7.92 -17.08 12.19
N GLY A 186 6.91 -17.28 11.36
CA GLY A 186 6.40 -18.62 11.03
C GLY A 186 5.47 -19.24 12.09
N THR A 187 5.18 -18.53 13.19
CA THR A 187 4.13 -18.94 14.12
C THR A 187 2.80 -19.05 13.36
N GLU A 188 2.02 -20.09 13.67
CA GLU A 188 0.63 -20.21 13.20
C GLU A 188 -0.13 -18.94 13.57
N ASN A 189 -0.98 -18.42 12.68
CA ASN A 189 -1.68 -17.14 12.85
C ASN A 189 -0.81 -15.87 12.80
N SER A 190 0.49 -15.95 12.48
CA SER A 190 1.31 -14.74 12.31
C SER A 190 0.96 -13.93 11.06
N LEU A 191 1.16 -12.62 11.17
CA LEU A 191 1.05 -11.62 10.12
C LEU A 191 2.31 -10.77 10.07
N THR A 192 2.71 -10.38 8.87
CA THR A 192 3.88 -9.52 8.66
C THR A 192 3.44 -8.06 8.59
N GLN A 193 4.07 -7.20 9.37
CA GLN A 193 3.92 -5.75 9.34
C GLN A 193 5.27 -5.10 9.03
N VAL A 194 5.33 -4.26 8.01
CA VAL A 194 6.56 -3.57 7.60
C VAL A 194 6.51 -2.14 8.12
N SER A 195 7.59 -1.73 8.76
CA SER A 195 7.74 -0.37 9.24
C SER A 195 7.70 0.64 8.08
N SER A 196 6.99 1.75 8.28
CA SER A 196 7.10 2.97 7.47
C SER A 196 8.13 3.95 8.05
N GLY A 197 8.87 3.52 9.07
CA GLY A 197 9.99 4.22 9.68
C GLY A 197 9.55 5.38 10.57
N ARG A 198 10.29 6.49 10.49
CA ARG A 198 10.18 7.62 11.41
C ARG A 198 9.59 8.85 10.73
N MET A 199 8.99 9.71 11.53
CA MET A 199 8.42 10.97 11.04
C MET A 199 9.45 11.85 10.34
N ALA A 200 8.99 12.52 9.30
CA ALA A 200 9.68 13.64 8.71
C ALA A 200 9.89 14.76 9.73
N ARG A 201 10.92 15.59 9.51
CA ARG A 201 11.14 16.79 10.34
C ARG A 201 10.00 17.80 10.18
N ASP A 202 9.69 18.53 11.25
CA ASP A 202 8.63 19.57 11.24
C ASP A 202 7.25 19.03 10.81
N GLU A 203 6.98 17.77 11.17
CA GLU A 203 5.72 17.06 10.97
C GLU A 203 5.48 16.10 12.13
N TRP A 204 4.22 15.93 12.52
CA TRP A 204 3.80 15.11 13.65
C TRP A 204 2.76 14.09 13.19
N ALA A 205 2.83 12.89 13.74
CA ALA A 205 1.78 11.88 13.60
C ALA A 205 1.44 11.28 14.97
N VAL A 206 0.19 11.42 15.37
CA VAL A 206 -0.34 10.78 16.57
C VAL A 206 -1.28 9.66 16.20
N ILE A 207 -1.34 8.64 17.05
CA ILE A 207 -2.34 7.58 16.96
C ILE A 207 -3.48 7.95 17.89
N VAL A 208 -4.70 7.98 17.36
CA VAL A 208 -5.86 8.57 18.02
C VAL A 208 -6.99 7.56 18.12
N ASP A 209 -7.61 7.50 19.28
CA ASP A 209 -8.92 6.86 19.41
C ASP A 209 -9.98 7.71 18.71
N GLY A 210 -10.63 7.13 17.70
CA GLY A 210 -11.55 7.83 16.80
C GLY A 210 -12.79 8.40 17.48
N GLU A 211 -13.21 7.84 18.62
CA GLU A 211 -14.38 8.31 19.35
C GLU A 211 -14.04 9.46 20.30
N SER A 212 -12.98 9.30 21.10
CA SER A 212 -12.60 10.31 22.09
C SER A 212 -11.76 11.44 21.51
N ALA A 213 -11.19 11.30 20.31
CA ALA A 213 -10.20 12.21 19.73
C ALA A 213 -8.99 12.44 20.66
N SER A 214 -8.55 11.37 21.34
CA SER A 214 -7.45 11.37 22.28
C SER A 214 -6.31 10.50 21.78
N GLU A 215 -5.07 10.95 22.01
CA GLU A 215 -3.89 10.16 21.70
C GLU A 215 -3.85 8.88 22.53
N VAL A 216 -3.51 7.75 21.90
CA VAL A 216 -3.35 6.45 22.56
C VAL A 216 -1.87 6.13 22.78
N PRO A 217 -1.52 5.35 23.82
CA PRO A 217 -0.15 4.89 24.04
C PRO A 217 0.39 4.03 22.88
N ASP A 218 1.73 4.01 22.73
CA ASP A 218 2.44 3.09 21.84
C ASP A 218 1.96 1.63 21.99
N GLY A 219 1.94 0.91 20.87
CA GLY A 219 1.43 -0.47 20.78
C GLY A 219 -0.09 -0.60 20.63
N GLN A 220 -0.86 0.48 20.79
CA GLN A 220 -2.30 0.51 20.51
C GLN A 220 -2.59 0.99 19.10
N ILE A 221 -3.51 0.33 18.42
CA ILE A 221 -3.93 0.70 17.06
C ILE A 221 -5.02 1.75 17.14
N GLY A 222 -4.90 2.80 16.34
CA GLY A 222 -5.89 3.86 16.21
C GLY A 222 -5.77 4.57 14.88
N GLN A 223 -6.52 5.66 14.72
CA GLN A 223 -6.47 6.49 13.53
C GLN A 223 -5.18 7.30 13.52
N ILE A 224 -4.52 7.40 12.37
CA ILE A 224 -3.35 8.25 12.21
C ILE A 224 -3.84 9.67 11.98
N TRP A 225 -3.46 10.60 12.84
CA TRP A 225 -3.71 12.02 12.63
C TRP A 225 -2.39 12.75 12.42
N LEU A 226 -2.35 13.64 11.42
CA LEU A 226 -1.15 14.36 11.01
C LEU A 226 -1.27 15.86 11.28
N HIS A 227 -0.15 16.49 11.63
CA HIS A 227 -0.01 17.93 11.71
C HIS A 227 1.33 18.36 11.12
N GLY A 228 1.36 19.49 10.40
CA GLY A 228 2.59 20.01 9.81
C GLY A 228 2.35 21.05 8.72
N ASN A 229 3.40 21.80 8.39
CA ASN A 229 3.35 22.84 7.34
C ASN A 229 3.22 22.25 5.91
N ASN A 230 3.37 20.93 5.75
CA ASN A 230 3.18 20.19 4.51
C ASN A 230 1.72 19.77 4.26
N ILE A 231 0.86 19.84 5.29
CA ILE A 231 -0.55 19.48 5.19
C ILE A 231 -1.28 20.49 4.30
N GLY A 232 -2.12 19.98 3.40
CA GLY A 232 -2.95 20.77 2.50
C GLY A 232 -3.98 21.63 3.25
N SER A 233 -4.48 22.67 2.60
CA SER A 233 -5.46 23.58 3.20
C SER A 233 -6.91 23.06 3.14
N GLY A 234 -7.15 21.95 2.44
CA GLY A 234 -8.48 21.37 2.28
C GLY A 234 -8.75 20.81 0.89
N TYR A 235 -9.97 20.33 0.69
CA TYR A 235 -10.48 19.85 -0.58
C TYR A 235 -11.16 20.98 -1.36
N TRP A 236 -10.81 21.10 -2.65
CA TRP A 236 -11.35 22.14 -3.52
C TRP A 236 -12.88 22.04 -3.67
N GLY A 237 -13.59 23.13 -3.33
CA GLY A 237 -15.06 23.21 -3.46
C GLY A 237 -15.84 22.30 -2.50
N ARG A 238 -15.20 21.82 -1.42
CA ARG A 238 -15.75 20.85 -0.46
C ARG A 238 -15.48 21.28 0.99
N PRO A 239 -16.17 22.32 1.48
CA PRO A 239 -15.86 22.90 2.79
C PRO A 239 -16.24 21.99 3.97
N GLU A 240 -17.29 21.17 3.83
CA GLU A 240 -17.70 20.19 4.84
C GLU A 240 -16.65 19.09 5.00
N GLU A 241 -16.28 18.42 3.90
CA GLU A 241 -15.25 17.37 3.94
C GLU A 241 -13.88 17.92 4.32
N THR A 242 -13.59 19.19 3.99
CA THR A 242 -12.38 19.88 4.46
C THR A 242 -12.37 20.01 5.97
N ARG A 243 -13.48 20.42 6.58
CA ARG A 243 -13.58 20.54 8.04
C ARG A 243 -13.41 19.18 8.72
N GLU A 244 -14.11 18.17 8.19
CA GLU A 244 -14.06 16.80 8.73
C GLU A 244 -12.65 16.19 8.64
N ALA A 245 -11.94 16.40 7.53
CA ALA A 245 -10.62 15.81 7.34
C ALA A 245 -9.50 16.65 7.96
N PHE A 246 -9.45 17.97 7.76
CA PHE A 246 -8.26 18.80 8.03
C PHE A 246 -8.32 19.62 9.32
N GLN A 247 -9.48 19.74 9.97
CA GLN A 247 -9.70 20.68 11.08
C GLN A 247 -10.08 19.96 12.37
N ASN A 248 -9.45 18.81 12.61
CA ASN A 248 -9.69 18.03 13.83
C ASN A 248 -8.86 18.59 15.00
N THR A 249 -9.37 18.46 16.22
CA THR A 249 -8.69 18.88 17.45
C THR A 249 -8.31 17.67 18.28
N LEU A 250 -7.01 17.53 18.60
CA LEU A 250 -6.52 16.51 19.52
C LEU A 250 -6.90 16.90 20.95
N LYS A 251 -7.86 16.20 21.55
CA LYS A 251 -8.46 16.58 22.85
C LYS A 251 -7.57 16.27 24.04
N SER A 252 -6.74 15.23 23.95
CA SER A 252 -5.78 14.90 24.99
C SER A 252 -4.54 14.24 24.41
N ARG A 253 -3.41 14.46 25.08
CA ARG A 253 -2.08 13.94 24.76
C ARG A 253 -1.62 12.99 25.85
N ILE A 254 -0.81 12.00 25.50
CA ILE A 254 -0.14 11.15 26.48
C ILE A 254 1.10 11.88 27.06
N PRO A 255 1.64 11.48 28.23
CA PRO A 255 2.79 12.17 28.86
C PRO A 255 4.07 12.25 28.01
N ALA A 256 4.28 11.32 27.08
CA ALA A 256 5.37 11.31 26.09
C ALA A 256 4.76 11.33 24.69
N SER A 257 4.06 12.43 24.38
CA SER A 257 3.25 12.57 23.18
C SER A 257 4.07 12.60 21.90
N HIS A 258 3.56 11.97 20.84
CA HIS A 258 4.07 12.15 19.48
C HIS A 258 3.64 13.49 18.87
N ALA A 259 2.84 14.29 19.58
CA ALA A 259 2.55 15.69 19.26
C ALA A 259 3.47 16.69 20.00
N GLU A 260 4.51 16.24 20.70
CA GLU A 260 5.43 17.14 21.40
C GLU A 260 6.05 18.16 20.42
N GLY A 261 5.93 19.45 20.74
CA GLY A 261 6.31 20.56 19.86
C GLY A 261 5.21 21.10 18.94
N ALA A 262 4.10 20.38 18.74
CA ALA A 262 2.92 20.90 18.05
C ALA A 262 2.09 21.81 18.97
N PRO A 263 1.52 22.92 18.47
CA PRO A 263 0.62 23.79 19.25
C PRO A 263 -0.60 23.05 19.81
N ASP A 264 -1.10 23.43 20.98
CA ASP A 264 -2.27 22.82 21.60
C ASP A 264 -3.57 23.06 20.80
N ASP A 265 -3.64 24.18 20.09
CA ASP A 265 -4.75 24.57 19.20
C ASP A 265 -4.52 24.19 17.74
N ALA A 266 -3.54 23.31 17.48
CA ALA A 266 -3.26 22.80 16.14
C ALA A 266 -4.46 22.07 15.52
N ASN A 267 -4.66 22.30 14.22
CA ASN A 267 -5.56 21.50 13.40
C ASN A 267 -4.85 20.23 12.94
N TRP A 268 -5.55 19.10 13.03
CA TRP A 268 -5.07 17.79 12.66
C TRP A 268 -5.82 17.25 11.44
N LEU A 269 -5.05 16.69 10.51
CA LEU A 269 -5.55 15.89 9.41
C LEU A 269 -5.89 14.49 9.92
N ASN A 270 -7.15 14.09 9.87
CA ASN A 270 -7.55 12.70 9.98
C ASN A 270 -7.32 11.99 8.64
N THR A 271 -6.34 11.09 8.59
CA THR A 271 -5.95 10.44 7.33
C THR A 271 -6.94 9.40 6.84
N GLY A 272 -7.80 8.89 7.74
CA GLY A 272 -8.63 7.72 7.49
C GLY A 272 -7.87 6.39 7.48
N ASP A 273 -6.56 6.40 7.75
CA ASP A 273 -5.71 5.22 7.88
C ASP A 273 -5.56 4.83 9.37
N LEU A 274 -5.37 3.54 9.62
CA LEU A 274 -5.10 2.96 10.93
C LEU A 274 -3.61 2.67 11.08
N GLY A 275 -3.03 3.00 12.23
CA GLY A 275 -1.62 2.77 12.51
C GLY A 275 -1.31 2.62 13.99
N VAL A 276 -0.02 2.40 14.26
CA VAL A 276 0.52 2.15 15.58
C VAL A 276 2.01 2.49 15.64
N TRP A 277 2.43 3.08 16.75
CA TRP A 277 3.84 3.28 17.08
C TRP A 277 4.39 2.05 17.81
N VAL A 278 5.54 1.52 17.33
CA VAL A 278 6.26 0.43 18.00
C VAL A 278 7.77 0.74 17.98
N ASP A 279 8.34 0.93 19.17
CA ASP A 279 9.74 1.33 19.39
C ASP A 279 10.19 2.52 18.51
N GLY A 280 9.34 3.54 18.42
CA GLY A 280 9.63 4.77 17.67
C GLY A 280 9.52 4.64 16.15
N GLU A 281 8.89 3.57 15.64
CA GLU A 281 8.61 3.39 14.22
C GLU A 281 7.10 3.23 13.96
N LEU A 282 6.63 3.83 12.85
CA LEU A 282 5.23 3.84 12.44
C LEU A 282 4.90 2.62 11.60
N TYR A 283 3.82 1.93 11.95
CA TYR A 283 3.28 0.82 11.16
C TYR A 283 1.87 1.15 10.69
N ILE A 284 1.62 0.98 9.39
CA ILE A 284 0.30 1.19 8.78
C ILE A 284 -0.42 -0.15 8.73
N THR A 285 -1.53 -0.27 9.46
CA THR A 285 -2.24 -1.55 9.60
C THR A 285 -3.39 -1.69 8.61
N GLY A 286 -4.03 -0.59 8.20
CA GLY A 286 -5.11 -0.62 7.21
C GLY A 286 -5.81 0.72 7.04
N ARG A 287 -7.00 0.72 6.44
CA ARG A 287 -7.88 1.89 6.34
C ARG A 287 -9.13 1.68 7.15
N VAL A 288 -9.60 2.74 7.83
CA VAL A 288 -10.84 2.69 8.63
C VAL A 288 -12.02 2.23 7.77
N LYS A 289 -12.17 2.80 6.56
CA LYS A 289 -13.29 2.50 5.66
C LYS A 289 -13.19 1.15 4.94
N ASP A 290 -12.02 0.52 4.94
CA ASP A 290 -11.81 -0.78 4.28
C ASP A 290 -11.87 -1.95 5.29
N LEU A 291 -11.90 -1.67 6.60
CA LEU A 291 -11.94 -2.70 7.62
C LEU A 291 -13.24 -3.52 7.49
N ILE A 292 -13.09 -4.83 7.32
CA ILE A 292 -14.23 -5.73 7.20
C ILE A 292 -14.68 -6.11 8.61
N ILE A 293 -15.93 -5.80 8.96
CA ILE A 293 -16.50 -6.13 10.26
C ILE A 293 -17.62 -7.14 10.04
N VAL A 294 -17.38 -8.39 10.42
CA VAL A 294 -18.34 -9.50 10.28
C VAL A 294 -18.42 -10.23 11.61
N ASP A 295 -19.64 -10.51 12.07
CA ASP A 295 -19.91 -11.20 13.33
C ASP A 295 -19.18 -10.59 14.56
N GLY A 296 -19.06 -9.25 14.57
CA GLY A 296 -18.40 -8.50 15.65
C GLY A 296 -16.87 -8.60 15.66
N ARG A 297 -16.25 -9.14 14.59
CA ARG A 297 -14.80 -9.25 14.45
C ARG A 297 -14.30 -8.42 13.28
N ASN A 298 -13.18 -7.75 13.51
CA ASN A 298 -12.48 -7.01 12.47
C ASN A 298 -11.60 -7.94 11.66
N HIS A 299 -11.55 -7.72 10.35
CA HIS A 299 -10.67 -8.41 9.43
C HIS A 299 -10.06 -7.40 8.46
N TYR A 300 -8.73 -7.43 8.35
CA TYR A 300 -8.04 -6.62 7.36
C TYR A 300 -8.19 -7.24 5.98
N PRO A 301 -8.72 -6.50 4.98
CA PRO A 301 -9.05 -7.09 3.69
C PRO A 301 -7.82 -7.63 2.96
N GLN A 302 -6.65 -6.97 3.07
CA GLN A 302 -5.41 -7.43 2.45
C GLN A 302 -4.93 -8.80 2.96
N ASP A 303 -5.25 -9.18 4.19
CA ASP A 303 -4.90 -10.48 4.77
C ASP A 303 -5.84 -11.59 4.27
N ILE A 304 -7.13 -11.27 4.10
CA ILE A 304 -8.10 -12.16 3.43
C ILE A 304 -7.70 -12.35 1.96
N GLU A 305 -7.39 -11.26 1.26
CA GLU A 305 -6.98 -11.26 -0.15
C GLU A 305 -5.71 -12.11 -0.36
N TYR A 306 -4.71 -11.96 0.52
CA TYR A 306 -3.51 -12.80 0.50
C TYR A 306 -3.84 -14.28 0.70
N THR A 307 -4.73 -14.59 1.63
CA THR A 307 -5.16 -15.98 1.87
C THR A 307 -5.89 -16.57 0.67
N ALA A 308 -6.78 -15.80 0.03
CA ALA A 308 -7.48 -16.22 -1.17
C ALA A 308 -6.49 -16.47 -2.33
N GLN A 309 -5.49 -15.58 -2.49
CA GLN A 309 -4.45 -15.73 -3.50
C GLN A 309 -3.66 -17.04 -3.34
N GLU A 310 -3.25 -17.36 -2.12
CA GLU A 310 -2.47 -18.58 -1.83
C GLU A 310 -3.31 -19.85 -1.95
N ALA A 311 -4.62 -19.76 -1.72
CA ALA A 311 -5.53 -20.90 -1.76
C ALA A 311 -5.65 -21.50 -3.16
N ASN A 312 -5.65 -20.69 -4.23
CA ASN A 312 -5.86 -21.19 -5.58
C ASN A 312 -5.17 -20.37 -6.68
N LYS A 313 -4.33 -21.02 -7.49
CA LYS A 313 -3.57 -20.42 -8.60
C LYS A 313 -4.43 -19.86 -9.75
N ALA A 314 -5.71 -20.20 -9.79
CA ALA A 314 -6.64 -19.63 -10.75
C ALA A 314 -6.89 -18.13 -10.51
N LEU A 315 -6.67 -17.64 -9.28
CA LEU A 315 -6.72 -16.21 -8.97
C LEU A 315 -5.40 -15.54 -9.35
N ARG A 316 -5.51 -14.34 -9.92
CA ARG A 316 -4.37 -13.53 -10.34
C ARG A 316 -3.78 -12.82 -9.11
N PRO A 317 -2.49 -13.04 -8.79
CA PRO A 317 -1.86 -12.39 -7.64
C PRO A 317 -1.95 -10.86 -7.70
N GLY A 318 -2.37 -10.22 -6.61
CA GLY A 318 -2.57 -8.78 -6.51
C GLY A 318 -3.86 -8.23 -7.16
N TYR A 319 -4.72 -9.10 -7.71
CA TYR A 319 -5.99 -8.71 -8.33
C TYR A 319 -7.18 -9.40 -7.67
N ILE A 320 -7.27 -9.23 -6.35
CA ILE A 320 -8.33 -9.77 -5.50
C ILE A 320 -8.80 -8.62 -4.60
N ALA A 321 -10.11 -8.50 -4.39
CA ALA A 321 -10.67 -7.55 -3.44
C ALA A 321 -11.62 -8.28 -2.48
N ALA A 322 -11.40 -8.08 -1.18
CA ALA A 322 -12.31 -8.52 -0.12
C ALA A 322 -13.07 -7.32 0.44
N PHE A 323 -14.36 -7.49 0.70
CA PHE A 323 -15.22 -6.49 1.34
C PHE A 323 -16.46 -7.20 1.94
N SER A 324 -17.24 -6.49 2.76
CA SER A 324 -18.54 -6.96 3.22
C SER A 324 -19.70 -6.24 2.55
N VAL A 325 -20.83 -6.93 2.48
CA VAL A 325 -22.13 -6.37 2.08
C VAL A 325 -23.22 -6.86 3.04
N PRO A 326 -24.28 -6.07 3.30
CA PRO A 326 -25.44 -6.55 4.04
C PRO A 326 -26.03 -7.81 3.39
N ALA A 327 -26.44 -8.79 4.20
CA ALA A 327 -26.93 -10.07 3.72
C ALA A 327 -28.10 -9.91 2.74
N ASN A 328 -29.07 -9.04 3.06
CA ASN A 328 -30.21 -8.73 2.18
C ASN A 328 -29.84 -8.04 0.85
N GLN A 329 -28.59 -7.59 0.68
CA GLN A 329 -28.05 -7.05 -0.58
C GLN A 329 -27.24 -8.09 -1.39
N LEU A 330 -27.05 -9.30 -0.88
CA LEU A 330 -26.42 -10.37 -1.65
C LEU A 330 -27.29 -10.73 -2.88
N PRO A 331 -26.68 -11.04 -4.03
CA PRO A 331 -27.44 -11.40 -5.22
C PRO A 331 -28.10 -12.77 -5.05
N GLN A 332 -29.26 -12.97 -5.70
CA GLN A 332 -30.07 -14.19 -5.58
C GLN A 332 -29.28 -15.49 -5.78
N VAL A 333 -28.31 -15.48 -6.71
CA VAL A 333 -27.43 -16.61 -7.00
C VAL A 333 -26.64 -17.13 -5.79
N VAL A 334 -26.41 -16.28 -4.77
CA VAL A 334 -25.75 -16.68 -3.52
C VAL A 334 -26.68 -17.55 -2.68
N PHE A 335 -27.96 -17.18 -2.58
CA PHE A 335 -28.97 -17.95 -1.84
C PHE A 335 -29.35 -19.25 -2.55
N ASP A 336 -29.19 -19.30 -3.87
CA ASP A 336 -29.38 -20.51 -4.67
C ASP A 336 -28.18 -21.49 -4.55
N ASN A 337 -27.04 -21.01 -4.01
CA ASN A 337 -25.84 -21.83 -3.84
C ASN A 337 -25.86 -22.56 -2.48
N PRO A 338 -25.92 -23.91 -2.45
CA PRO A 338 -25.95 -24.67 -1.21
C PRO A 338 -24.67 -24.51 -0.37
N HIS A 339 -23.55 -24.11 -0.98
CA HIS A 339 -22.28 -23.88 -0.31
C HIS A 339 -22.17 -22.51 0.37
N ALA A 340 -23.10 -21.57 0.10
CA ALA A 340 -23.10 -20.25 0.75
C ALA A 340 -23.54 -20.32 2.22
N GLY A 341 -24.35 -21.32 2.58
CA GLY A 341 -24.78 -21.55 3.96
C GLY A 341 -25.67 -20.44 4.54
N LEU A 342 -26.47 -19.77 3.70
CA LEU A 342 -27.43 -18.74 4.08
C LEU A 342 -28.76 -18.94 3.33
N LYS A 343 -29.83 -18.36 3.87
CA LYS A 343 -31.14 -18.25 3.21
C LYS A 343 -31.49 -16.77 3.08
N TYR A 344 -32.24 -16.42 2.04
CA TYR A 344 -32.68 -15.03 1.86
C TYR A 344 -33.64 -14.64 3.00
N ASP A 345 -33.30 -13.56 3.67
CA ASP A 345 -34.13 -12.86 4.64
C ASP A 345 -34.05 -11.36 4.33
N PRO A 346 -35.15 -10.69 3.96
CA PRO A 346 -35.13 -9.27 3.62
C PRO A 346 -34.74 -8.37 4.80
N GLU A 347 -34.94 -8.84 6.04
CA GLU A 347 -34.64 -8.09 7.27
C GLU A 347 -33.19 -8.32 7.76
N ASP A 348 -32.48 -9.29 7.19
CA ASP A 348 -31.10 -9.59 7.56
C ASP A 348 -30.15 -8.55 6.96
N SER A 349 -29.74 -7.59 7.79
CA SER A 349 -28.75 -6.57 7.46
C SER A 349 -27.34 -6.90 7.99
N SER A 350 -27.10 -8.13 8.42
CA SER A 350 -25.77 -8.56 8.88
C SER A 350 -24.75 -8.46 7.74
N GLU A 351 -23.55 -7.95 8.04
CA GLU A 351 -22.47 -7.85 7.06
C GLU A 351 -21.92 -9.24 6.72
N GLN A 352 -21.83 -9.55 5.44
CA GLN A 352 -21.39 -10.84 4.91
C GLN A 352 -20.16 -10.68 4.02
N LEU A 353 -19.18 -11.55 4.20
CA LEU A 353 -17.91 -11.49 3.46
C LEU A 353 -18.08 -11.92 1.99
N VAL A 354 -17.59 -11.07 1.09
CA VAL A 354 -17.52 -11.29 -0.36
C VAL A 354 -16.07 -11.16 -0.81
N ILE A 355 -15.67 -12.03 -1.74
CA ILE A 355 -14.38 -11.95 -2.43
C ILE A 355 -14.63 -11.88 -3.93
N ILE A 356 -14.00 -10.91 -4.59
CA ILE A 356 -13.91 -10.88 -6.06
C ILE A 356 -12.45 -11.08 -6.46
N GLY A 357 -12.20 -11.83 -7.54
CA GLY A 357 -10.84 -12.11 -7.99
C GLY A 357 -10.73 -12.21 -9.50
N GLU A 358 -9.72 -11.56 -10.08
CA GLU A 358 -9.41 -11.72 -11.49
C GLU A 358 -8.79 -13.09 -11.77
N ARG A 359 -9.13 -13.69 -12.90
CA ARG A 359 -8.50 -14.92 -13.35
C ARG A 359 -7.05 -14.70 -13.79
N SER A 360 -6.18 -15.60 -13.36
CA SER A 360 -4.82 -15.75 -13.88
C SER A 360 -4.83 -16.12 -15.38
N VAL A 361 -3.74 -15.79 -16.08
CA VAL A 361 -3.51 -16.20 -17.46
C VAL A 361 -3.48 -17.74 -17.52
N GLY A 362 -4.36 -18.34 -18.33
CA GLY A 362 -4.54 -19.79 -18.41
C GLY A 362 -5.58 -20.37 -17.44
N GLY A 363 -6.08 -19.57 -16.48
CA GLY A 363 -7.14 -19.94 -15.54
C GLY A 363 -8.56 -19.95 -16.13
N HIS A 364 -8.72 -19.77 -17.44
CA HIS A 364 -10.04 -19.74 -18.08
C HIS A 364 -10.78 -21.08 -18.05
N LYS A 365 -10.05 -22.19 -17.85
CA LYS A 365 -10.61 -23.55 -17.79
C LYS A 365 -10.85 -24.05 -16.37
N SER A 366 -10.48 -23.29 -15.33
CA SER A 366 -10.73 -23.72 -13.95
C SER A 366 -12.21 -23.62 -13.63
N ASP A 367 -12.72 -24.66 -12.98
CA ASP A 367 -14.08 -24.69 -12.45
C ASP A 367 -14.24 -23.64 -11.33
N ASN A 368 -15.28 -22.82 -11.43
CA ASN A 368 -15.55 -21.75 -10.48
C ASN A 368 -15.88 -22.30 -9.10
N GLN A 369 -16.61 -23.41 -9.06
CA GLN A 369 -17.04 -23.99 -7.80
C GLN A 369 -15.82 -24.50 -7.02
N ALA A 370 -14.93 -25.27 -7.68
CA ALA A 370 -13.68 -25.72 -7.08
C ALA A 370 -12.82 -24.56 -6.55
N VAL A 371 -12.65 -23.47 -7.33
CA VAL A 371 -11.89 -22.29 -6.85
C VAL A 371 -12.58 -21.63 -5.66
N GLY A 372 -13.90 -21.48 -5.71
CA GLY A 372 -14.69 -20.90 -4.61
C GLY A 372 -14.60 -21.73 -3.33
N ASP A 373 -14.59 -23.05 -3.44
CA ASP A 373 -14.49 -23.97 -2.31
C ASP A 373 -13.10 -23.94 -1.65
N ASP A 374 -12.03 -23.94 -2.45
CA ASP A 374 -10.65 -23.79 -1.93
C ASP A 374 -10.49 -22.47 -1.16
N VAL A 375 -10.97 -21.36 -1.74
CA VAL A 375 -10.91 -20.04 -1.12
C VAL A 375 -11.74 -19.99 0.16
N ARG A 376 -12.98 -20.48 0.13
CA ARG A 376 -13.86 -20.49 1.31
C ARG A 376 -13.27 -21.32 2.43
N ALA A 377 -12.72 -22.50 2.12
CA ALA A 377 -12.09 -23.37 3.11
C ALA A 377 -10.85 -22.71 3.74
N ALA A 378 -9.95 -22.16 2.91
CA ALA A 378 -8.75 -21.49 3.39
C ALA A 378 -9.07 -20.26 4.27
N VAL A 379 -10.04 -19.45 3.84
CA VAL A 379 -10.44 -18.26 4.59
C VAL A 379 -11.13 -18.63 5.90
N ALA A 380 -12.03 -19.62 5.89
CA ALA A 380 -12.69 -20.09 7.10
C ALA A 380 -11.69 -20.63 8.13
N VAL A 381 -10.72 -21.44 7.70
CA VAL A 381 -9.69 -22.01 8.60
C VAL A 381 -8.79 -20.92 9.19
N ARG A 382 -8.32 -19.98 8.34
CA ARG A 382 -7.29 -19.01 8.76
C ARG A 382 -7.84 -17.79 9.48
N HIS A 383 -9.06 -17.37 9.14
CA HIS A 383 -9.66 -16.13 9.65
C HIS A 383 -10.87 -16.38 10.54
N GLY A 384 -11.46 -17.57 10.50
CA GLY A 384 -12.69 -17.88 11.24
C GLY A 384 -13.90 -17.07 10.75
N VAL A 385 -13.93 -16.71 9.46
CA VAL A 385 -15.06 -16.04 8.79
C VAL A 385 -15.42 -16.80 7.51
N THR A 386 -16.72 -16.94 7.24
CA THR A 386 -17.21 -17.66 6.06
C THR A 386 -17.38 -16.69 4.89
N VAL A 387 -16.73 -16.98 3.77
CA VAL A 387 -16.96 -16.27 2.51
C VAL A 387 -18.28 -16.72 1.90
N ARG A 388 -19.25 -15.81 1.79
CA ARG A 388 -20.58 -16.12 1.23
C ARG A 388 -20.56 -16.20 -0.28
N ASP A 389 -19.67 -15.44 -0.91
CA ASP A 389 -19.57 -15.40 -2.36
C ASP A 389 -18.14 -15.17 -2.84
N VAL A 390 -17.74 -15.94 -3.85
CA VAL A 390 -16.45 -15.83 -4.54
C VAL A 390 -16.75 -15.60 -6.02
N LEU A 391 -16.62 -14.34 -6.45
CA LEU A 391 -16.88 -13.95 -7.83
C LEU A 391 -15.57 -13.90 -8.65
N LEU A 392 -15.41 -14.87 -9.56
CA LEU A 392 -14.30 -14.87 -10.50
C LEU A 392 -14.63 -14.03 -11.74
N VAL A 393 -13.77 -13.05 -12.03
CA VAL A 393 -13.91 -12.13 -13.17
C VAL A 393 -12.70 -12.21 -14.13
N PRO A 394 -12.82 -11.84 -15.41
CA PRO A 394 -11.70 -11.66 -16.32
C PRO A 394 -10.67 -10.65 -15.82
N ALA A 395 -9.48 -10.71 -16.38
CA ALA A 395 -8.45 -9.71 -16.10
C ALA A 395 -8.90 -8.31 -16.54
N GLY A 396 -8.58 -7.29 -15.73
CA GLY A 396 -8.94 -5.89 -15.96
C GLY A 396 -10.34 -5.50 -15.49
N SER A 397 -11.03 -6.39 -14.76
CA SER A 397 -12.42 -6.15 -14.32
C SER A 397 -12.52 -5.42 -13.00
N ILE A 398 -11.54 -5.60 -12.10
CA ILE A 398 -11.57 -4.98 -10.78
C ILE A 398 -11.13 -3.53 -10.91
N ALA A 399 -11.96 -2.60 -10.42
CA ALA A 399 -11.65 -1.18 -10.44
C ALA A 399 -10.35 -0.87 -9.69
N ARG A 400 -9.54 0.00 -10.28
CA ARG A 400 -8.26 0.45 -9.72
C ARG A 400 -8.21 1.96 -9.59
N THR A 401 -7.48 2.45 -8.60
CA THR A 401 -7.18 3.87 -8.44
C THR A 401 -6.30 4.35 -9.59
N SER A 402 -6.07 5.66 -9.67
CA SER A 402 -5.15 6.23 -10.65
C SER A 402 -3.69 5.73 -10.50
N SER A 403 -3.33 5.22 -9.33
CA SER A 403 -2.06 4.54 -9.04
C SER A 403 -2.01 3.07 -9.45
N GLY A 404 -3.13 2.48 -9.85
CA GLY A 404 -3.25 1.04 -10.04
C GLY A 404 -3.46 0.25 -8.74
N LYS A 405 -3.91 0.84 -7.63
CA LYS A 405 -4.26 0.07 -6.43
C LYS A 405 -5.68 -0.46 -6.54
N ILE A 406 -5.98 -1.60 -5.91
CA ILE A 406 -7.35 -2.12 -5.83
C ILE A 406 -8.25 -1.10 -5.13
N ALA A 407 -9.35 -0.71 -5.78
CA ALA A 407 -10.34 0.20 -5.24
C ALA A 407 -11.53 -0.59 -4.66
N ARG A 408 -11.39 -1.07 -3.41
CA ARG A 408 -12.36 -1.98 -2.75
C ARG A 408 -13.78 -1.43 -2.72
N SER A 409 -13.97 -0.15 -2.38
CA SER A 409 -15.30 0.45 -2.36
C SER A 409 -15.94 0.49 -3.76
N ALA A 410 -15.16 0.79 -4.80
CA ALA A 410 -15.66 0.75 -6.18
C ALA A 410 -15.99 -0.67 -6.62
N ALA A 411 -15.14 -1.64 -6.28
CA ALA A 411 -15.39 -3.07 -6.47
C ALA A 411 -16.68 -3.54 -5.78
N ARG A 412 -16.93 -3.10 -4.54
CA ARG A 412 -18.17 -3.36 -3.80
C ARG A 412 -19.39 -2.79 -4.52
N THR A 413 -19.32 -1.54 -4.99
CA THR A 413 -20.40 -0.92 -5.77
C THR A 413 -20.69 -1.71 -7.05
N SER A 414 -19.65 -2.04 -7.82
CA SER A 414 -19.77 -2.82 -9.06
C SER A 414 -20.22 -4.26 -8.86
N TYR A 415 -19.99 -4.81 -7.67
CA TYR A 415 -20.55 -6.10 -7.26
C TYR A 415 -22.07 -5.99 -7.01
N LEU A 416 -22.49 -4.98 -6.25
CA LEU A 416 -23.88 -4.76 -5.86
C LEU A 416 -24.77 -4.33 -7.03
N ASP A 417 -24.27 -3.51 -7.95
CA ASP A 417 -25.00 -3.09 -9.14
C ASP A 417 -25.06 -4.17 -10.24
N GLY A 418 -24.33 -5.28 -10.06
CA GLY A 418 -24.30 -6.42 -10.96
C GLY A 418 -23.41 -6.25 -12.20
N SER A 419 -22.71 -5.12 -12.37
CA SER A 419 -21.83 -4.86 -13.52
C SER A 419 -20.70 -5.89 -13.65
N LEU A 420 -20.19 -6.41 -12.52
CA LEU A 420 -19.20 -7.50 -12.51
C LEU A 420 -19.77 -8.88 -12.93
N ARG A 421 -21.10 -9.06 -12.93
CA ARG A 421 -21.76 -10.34 -13.27
C ARG A 421 -22.34 -10.39 -14.69
N GLY A 422 -22.36 -9.25 -15.40
CA GLY A 422 -23.22 -9.08 -16.58
C GLY A 422 -22.61 -8.43 -17.83
N GLY A 423 -21.33 -8.02 -17.84
CA GLY A 423 -20.62 -7.64 -19.08
C GLY A 423 -20.11 -6.19 -19.15
N TYR A 424 -19.02 -5.94 -18.41
CA TYR A 424 -18.01 -4.87 -18.48
C TYR A 424 -18.37 -3.49 -19.08
N GLN A 425 -18.33 -2.46 -18.24
CA GLN A 425 -17.76 -1.17 -18.63
C GLN A 425 -16.52 -0.85 -17.78
N GLN A 426 -15.41 -0.69 -18.49
CA GLN A 426 -14.09 -0.31 -17.99
C GLN A 426 -14.11 1.14 -17.51
N THR A 427 -13.57 1.41 -16.33
CA THR A 427 -13.21 2.77 -15.93
C THR A 427 -11.82 2.81 -15.27
N ALA A 428 -11.05 3.83 -15.69
CA ALA A 428 -9.79 4.34 -15.15
C ALA A 428 -8.45 3.94 -15.79
N PHE A 429 -8.19 2.72 -16.28
CA PHE A 429 -6.87 2.39 -16.89
C PHE A 429 -6.94 1.45 -18.11
N PRO A 430 -6.19 1.71 -19.20
CA PRO A 430 -6.11 0.80 -20.33
C PRO A 430 -5.28 -0.43 -19.96
N ASP A 431 -5.92 -1.60 -19.90
CA ASP A 431 -5.25 -2.89 -20.05
C ASP A 431 -5.31 -3.22 -21.54
N ASP A 432 -4.39 -2.64 -22.32
CA ASP A 432 -4.36 -2.84 -23.78
C ASP A 432 -4.05 -4.32 -24.08
N ARG A 433 -5.10 -5.09 -24.36
CA ARG A 433 -5.00 -6.32 -25.13
C ARG A 433 -5.20 -5.99 -26.61
N GLN A 434 -4.10 -5.71 -27.31
CA GLN A 434 -3.86 -6.16 -28.68
C GLN A 434 -2.41 -6.61 -28.83
#